data_AF-M7YVC5-F1
#
_entry.id   AF-M7YVC5-F1
#
_cell.length_a   1.000
_cell.length_b   1.000
_cell.length_c   1.000
_cell.angle_alpha   90.00
_cell.angle_beta   90.00
_cell.angle_gamma   90.00
#
_symmetry.space_group_name_H-M   'P 1'
#
loop_
_entity.id
_entity.type
_entity.pdbx_description
1 polymer ?
#
loop_
_entity_poly.entity_id
_entity_poly.type
_entity_poly.pdbx_seq_one_letter_code
_entity_poly.pdbx_strand_id
1 'polypeptide(L)'
;MSEDDIPYHVRVTDDGDLQTVGRYDFDGQLECPMIAHPKLDPATGELHALSYDVIKKPYLKYFYFKADGTKSADVEIPLDQPTMIHDFAITENYVVVPDHQVVFKLQEMLRGGSPVVLDKEKTSRFGVLPKCAADASEMVWVDVPDCFCFHLWNAWEEEETDEVVVIGSCMTPADSIFNESDECLESVLTEIRLNTRTGESTRRPILALSEQVNLEVGMVNSNLLGRKTRYAYLAVAEPWPKATTQLPSRVPYGFHGTFVTGKELESQA
;
A
#
# COMPACT_ATOMS: atom_id res chain seq x y z
N MET A 1 -4.44 -12.24 -2.66
CA MET A 1 -5.30 -11.09 -2.27
C MET A 1 -5.86 -10.45 -3.52
N SER A 2 -7.06 -9.87 -3.47
CA SER A 2 -7.64 -9.05 -4.54
C SER A 2 -7.93 -7.67 -3.97
N GLU A 3 -7.61 -6.61 -4.68
CA GLU A 3 -7.79 -5.23 -4.21
C GLU A 3 -9.25 -4.76 -4.35
N ASP A 4 -10.03 -5.42 -5.21
CA ASP A 4 -11.39 -5.11 -5.62
C ASP A 4 -12.42 -6.24 -5.33
N ASP A 5 -11.97 -7.36 -4.78
CA ASP A 5 -12.80 -8.52 -4.40
C ASP A 5 -12.37 -9.02 -3.01
N ILE A 6 -13.14 -9.92 -2.43
CA ILE A 6 -12.71 -10.61 -1.21
C ILE A 6 -11.54 -11.57 -1.49
N PRO A 7 -10.70 -11.90 -0.49
CA PRO A 7 -9.59 -12.83 -0.67
C PRO A 7 -10.04 -14.21 -1.18
N TYR A 8 -9.14 -14.93 -1.84
CA TYR A 8 -9.35 -16.32 -2.23
C TYR A 8 -8.46 -17.24 -1.38
N HIS A 9 -9.06 -18.27 -0.81
CA HIS A 9 -8.33 -19.34 -0.13
C HIS A 9 -7.74 -20.28 -1.18
N VAL A 10 -6.41 -20.36 -1.18
CA VAL A 10 -5.64 -21.34 -1.95
C VAL A 10 -5.02 -22.33 -0.97
N ARG A 11 -5.28 -23.62 -1.17
CA ARG A 11 -4.67 -24.71 -0.41
C ARG A 11 -3.43 -25.20 -1.14
N VAL A 12 -2.31 -25.28 -0.42
CA VAL A 12 -1.13 -26.04 -0.86
C VAL A 12 -1.36 -27.50 -0.47
N THR A 13 -1.35 -28.41 -1.44
CA THR A 13 -1.57 -29.83 -1.21
C THR A 13 -0.30 -30.53 -0.73
N ASP A 14 -0.42 -31.73 -0.16
CA ASP A 14 0.72 -32.48 0.38
C ASP A 14 1.77 -32.86 -0.69
N ASP A 15 1.37 -32.94 -1.95
CA ASP A 15 2.21 -33.17 -3.12
C ASP A 15 2.78 -31.87 -3.74
N GLY A 16 2.46 -30.71 -3.16
CA GLY A 16 2.99 -29.40 -3.55
C GLY A 16 2.20 -28.68 -4.64
N ASP A 17 1.01 -29.18 -5.03
CA ASP A 17 0.11 -28.52 -5.96
C ASP A 17 -0.69 -27.39 -5.27
N LEU A 18 -1.31 -26.52 -6.07
CA LEU A 18 -2.11 -25.39 -5.61
C LEU A 18 -3.57 -25.58 -6.01
N GLN A 19 -4.45 -25.72 -5.02
CA GLN A 19 -5.89 -25.84 -5.22
C GLN A 19 -6.64 -24.59 -4.74
N THR A 20 -7.33 -23.92 -5.64
CA THR A 20 -8.27 -22.85 -5.26
C THR A 20 -9.47 -23.46 -4.54
N VAL A 21 -9.61 -23.16 -3.26
CA VAL A 21 -10.75 -23.61 -2.43
C VAL A 21 -11.98 -22.74 -2.74
N GLY A 22 -11.78 -21.43 -2.83
CA GLY A 22 -12.85 -20.47 -3.15
C GLY A 22 -12.60 -19.10 -2.55
N ARG A 23 -13.64 -18.27 -2.56
CA ARG A 23 -13.65 -16.97 -1.88
C ARG A 23 -13.62 -17.16 -0.36
N TYR A 24 -12.93 -16.28 0.33
CA TYR A 24 -12.68 -16.33 1.77
C TYR A 24 -13.12 -15.03 2.43
N ASP A 25 -14.23 -15.11 3.16
CA ASP A 25 -14.91 -13.99 3.80
C ASP A 25 -14.75 -13.99 5.34
N PHE A 26 -13.76 -14.74 5.85
CA PHE A 26 -13.48 -14.88 7.28
C PHE A 26 -14.72 -15.33 8.08
N ASP A 27 -15.32 -16.44 7.67
CA ASP A 27 -16.54 -16.99 8.27
C ASP A 27 -17.73 -16.01 8.24
N GLY A 28 -17.84 -15.26 7.14
CA GLY A 28 -18.88 -14.24 6.92
C GLY A 28 -18.66 -12.92 7.66
N GLN A 29 -17.52 -12.71 8.33
CA GLN A 29 -17.23 -11.46 9.04
C GLN A 29 -16.77 -10.33 8.09
N LEU A 30 -16.32 -10.66 6.88
CA LEU A 30 -15.86 -9.72 5.87
C LEU A 30 -16.88 -9.60 4.73
N GLU A 31 -17.64 -8.51 4.72
CA GLU A 31 -18.65 -8.22 3.69
C GLU A 31 -18.14 -7.29 2.57
N CYS A 32 -16.93 -6.73 2.71
CA CYS A 32 -16.34 -5.77 1.78
C CYS A 32 -14.93 -6.19 1.34
N PRO A 33 -14.46 -5.72 0.16
CA PRO A 33 -13.07 -5.90 -0.23
C PRO A 33 -12.13 -5.29 0.81
N MET A 34 -10.93 -5.86 0.97
CA MET A 34 -9.85 -5.25 1.73
C MET A 34 -8.66 -5.01 0.80
N ILE A 35 -7.80 -4.05 1.15
CA ILE A 35 -6.59 -3.77 0.37
C ILE A 35 -5.71 -5.04 0.27
N ALA A 36 -4.89 -5.10 -0.78
CA ALA A 36 -4.07 -6.28 -1.05
C ALA A 36 -2.88 -6.46 -0.07
N HIS A 37 -2.61 -5.46 0.78
CA HIS A 37 -1.46 -5.41 1.69
C HIS A 37 -1.85 -5.41 3.18
N PRO A 38 -2.63 -6.38 3.70
CA PRO A 38 -2.83 -6.50 5.13
C PRO A 38 -1.50 -6.81 5.84
N LYS A 39 -1.33 -6.33 7.07
CA LYS A 39 -0.09 -6.46 7.85
C LYS A 39 -0.33 -7.35 9.06
N LEU A 40 0.44 -8.44 9.16
CA LEU A 40 0.40 -9.37 10.30
C LEU A 40 1.39 -8.91 11.37
N ASP A 41 0.90 -8.53 12.55
CA ASP A 41 1.77 -8.17 13.67
C ASP A 41 2.50 -9.42 14.21
N PRO A 42 3.84 -9.46 14.21
CA PRO A 42 4.59 -10.63 14.66
C PRO A 42 4.48 -10.90 16.16
N ALA A 43 4.09 -9.91 16.97
CA ALA A 43 3.97 -10.07 18.43
C ALA A 43 2.61 -10.61 18.85
N THR A 44 1.52 -10.11 18.23
CA THR A 44 0.15 -10.49 18.62
C THR A 44 -0.46 -11.55 17.71
N GLY A 45 0.06 -11.72 16.49
CA GLY A 45 -0.54 -12.54 15.45
C GLY A 45 -1.82 -11.94 14.87
N GLU A 46 -2.09 -10.65 15.13
CA GLU A 46 -3.25 -9.95 14.59
C GLU A 46 -2.98 -9.49 13.15
N LEU A 47 -3.96 -9.69 12.27
CA LEU A 47 -3.91 -9.27 10.87
C LEU A 47 -4.66 -7.94 10.72
N HIS A 48 -3.92 -6.85 10.59
CA HIS A 48 -4.46 -5.51 10.38
C HIS A 48 -4.72 -5.26 8.90
N ALA A 49 -5.85 -4.63 8.57
CA ALA A 49 -6.25 -4.36 7.19
C ALA A 49 -6.99 -3.03 7.05
N LEU A 50 -7.00 -2.52 5.83
CA LEU A 50 -7.85 -1.40 5.41
C LEU A 50 -8.83 -1.86 4.34
N SER A 51 -9.94 -1.14 4.20
CA SER A 51 -10.90 -1.31 3.13
C SER A 51 -11.33 0.08 2.66
N TYR A 52 -11.29 0.33 1.36
CA TYR A 52 -11.79 1.58 0.78
C TYR A 52 -12.96 1.34 -0.17
N ASP A 53 -13.94 2.24 -0.15
CA ASP A 53 -15.10 2.25 -1.05
C ASP A 53 -15.05 3.53 -1.89
N VAL A 54 -15.10 3.37 -3.21
CA VAL A 54 -14.95 4.49 -4.17
C VAL A 54 -16.28 5.21 -4.48
N ILE A 55 -17.41 4.70 -3.98
CA ILE A 55 -18.77 5.15 -4.28
C ILE A 55 -19.44 5.73 -3.04
N LYS A 56 -19.44 5.00 -1.92
CA LYS A 56 -20.20 5.34 -0.71
C LYS A 56 -19.28 5.74 0.44
N LYS A 57 -19.74 6.72 1.23
CA LYS A 57 -19.13 7.02 2.54
C LYS A 57 -19.57 5.96 3.58
N PRO A 58 -18.70 5.60 4.55
CA PRO A 58 -17.31 6.04 4.69
C PRO A 58 -16.41 5.46 3.58
N TYR A 59 -15.52 6.29 3.03
CA TYR A 59 -14.63 5.88 1.94
C TYR A 59 -13.48 4.99 2.41
N LEU A 60 -13.16 4.99 3.70
CA LEU A 60 -12.08 4.20 4.27
C LEU A 60 -12.51 3.62 5.61
N LYS A 61 -12.14 2.37 5.84
CA LYS A 61 -12.32 1.64 7.09
C LYS A 61 -11.03 0.95 7.48
N TYR A 62 -10.78 0.92 8.79
CA TYR A 62 -9.76 0.09 9.40
C TYR A 62 -10.41 -1.02 10.23
N PHE A 63 -9.84 -2.21 10.18
CA PHE A 63 -10.19 -3.33 11.05
C PHE A 63 -9.01 -4.28 11.16
N TYR A 64 -9.09 -5.21 12.10
CA TYR A 64 -8.11 -6.28 12.22
C TYR A 64 -8.80 -7.61 12.58
N PHE A 65 -8.11 -8.70 12.28
CA PHE A 65 -8.49 -10.03 12.73
C PHE A 65 -7.52 -10.48 13.81
N LYS A 66 -8.06 -11.03 14.89
CA LYS A 66 -7.26 -11.69 15.91
C LYS A 66 -6.67 -12.99 15.39
N ALA A 67 -5.66 -13.51 16.07
CA ALA A 67 -5.05 -14.79 15.73
C ALA A 67 -6.04 -15.97 15.73
N ASP A 68 -7.19 -15.83 16.42
CA ASP A 68 -8.28 -16.81 16.43
C ASP A 68 -9.28 -16.64 15.26
N GLY A 69 -9.09 -15.64 14.40
CA GLY A 69 -9.97 -15.33 13.27
C GLY A 69 -11.10 -14.35 13.60
N THR A 70 -11.22 -13.88 14.84
CA THR A 70 -12.27 -12.92 15.23
C THR A 70 -11.96 -11.53 14.70
N LYS A 71 -12.89 -10.93 13.95
CA LYS A 71 -12.78 -9.56 13.44
C LYS A 71 -13.07 -8.54 14.54
N SER A 72 -12.33 -7.43 14.54
CA SER A 72 -12.64 -6.23 15.32
C SER A 72 -13.89 -5.51 14.80
N ALA A 73 -14.36 -4.51 15.55
CA ALA A 73 -15.27 -3.52 14.98
C ALA A 73 -14.56 -2.73 13.85
N ASP A 74 -15.35 -2.25 12.89
CA ASP A 74 -14.85 -1.34 11.86
C ASP A 74 -14.62 0.05 12.47
N VAL A 75 -13.44 0.61 12.27
CA VAL A 75 -13.15 2.03 12.55
C VAL A 75 -13.29 2.80 11.24
N GLU A 76 -14.33 3.61 11.14
CA GLU A 76 -14.60 4.43 9.96
C GLU A 76 -13.67 5.65 9.93
N ILE A 77 -12.84 5.78 8.89
CA ILE A 77 -11.90 6.89 8.73
C ILE A 77 -12.51 7.85 7.69
N PRO A 78 -13.04 9.01 8.11
CA PRO A 78 -13.68 9.94 7.18
C PRO A 78 -12.61 10.61 6.31
N LEU A 79 -12.75 10.43 4.99
CA LEU A 79 -11.98 11.15 3.97
C LEU A 79 -12.91 12.10 3.20
N ASP A 80 -12.35 13.22 2.73
CA ASP A 80 -13.10 14.23 1.98
C ASP A 80 -13.52 13.70 0.60
N GLN A 81 -12.65 12.91 -0.02
CA GLN A 81 -12.82 12.29 -1.33
C GLN A 81 -12.27 10.86 -1.33
N PRO A 82 -12.70 9.98 -2.25
CA PRO A 82 -12.22 8.60 -2.32
C PRO A 82 -10.76 8.56 -2.78
N THR A 83 -9.85 8.38 -1.84
CA THR A 83 -8.40 8.27 -2.09
C THR A 83 -8.03 6.82 -2.42
N MET A 84 -7.09 6.62 -3.35
CA MET A 84 -6.50 5.30 -3.60
C MET A 84 -5.45 5.01 -2.52
N ILE A 85 -5.66 3.91 -1.79
CA ILE A 85 -4.78 3.48 -0.70
C ILE A 85 -4.40 2.02 -0.97
N HIS A 86 -3.30 1.84 -1.70
CA HIS A 86 -2.80 0.52 -2.08
C HIS A 86 -2.17 -0.22 -0.89
N ASP A 87 -1.36 0.50 -0.13
CA ASP A 87 -0.61 -0.01 1.00
C ASP A 87 -0.73 0.93 2.21
N PHE A 88 -0.41 0.41 3.38
CA PHE A 88 -0.35 1.15 4.64
C PHE A 88 0.79 0.59 5.50
N ALA A 89 1.04 1.16 6.67
CA ALA A 89 2.03 0.61 7.59
C ALA A 89 1.44 0.40 8.99
N ILE A 90 2.10 -0.45 9.77
CA ILE A 90 1.84 -0.64 11.20
C ILE A 90 3.11 -0.31 11.95
N THR A 91 2.97 0.12 13.21
CA THR A 91 4.05 0.22 14.19
C THR A 91 3.79 -0.79 15.32
N GLU A 92 4.33 -0.61 16.52
CA GLU A 92 3.98 -1.45 17.67
C GLU A 92 2.55 -1.15 18.15
N ASN A 93 2.18 0.13 18.24
CA ASN A 93 0.92 0.57 18.84
C ASN A 93 -0.03 1.25 17.85
N TYR A 94 0.46 1.70 16.70
CA TYR A 94 -0.30 2.50 15.74
C TYR A 94 -0.39 1.86 14.36
N VAL A 95 -1.35 2.35 13.61
CA VAL A 95 -1.56 2.15 12.19
C VAL A 95 -1.26 3.47 11.50
N VAL A 96 -0.52 3.40 10.40
CA VAL A 96 -0.12 4.56 9.61
C VAL A 96 -0.79 4.48 8.24
N VAL A 97 -1.73 5.37 8.00
CA VAL A 97 -2.58 5.41 6.81
C VAL A 97 -2.12 6.53 5.87
N PRO A 98 -1.64 6.22 4.66
CA PRO A 98 -1.31 7.25 3.66
C PRO A 98 -2.57 7.79 2.97
N ASP A 99 -2.88 9.08 3.17
CA ASP A 99 -3.90 9.80 2.40
C ASP A 99 -3.20 10.69 1.36
N HIS A 100 -2.95 10.13 0.18
CA HIS A 100 -2.16 10.76 -0.88
C HIS A 100 -3.01 11.42 -1.98
N GLN A 101 -2.32 12.02 -2.96
CA GLN A 101 -2.91 12.79 -4.05
C GLN A 101 -3.62 11.97 -5.14
N VAL A 102 -3.39 10.66 -5.22
CA VAL A 102 -4.06 9.80 -6.21
C VAL A 102 -5.46 9.44 -5.71
N VAL A 103 -6.49 9.85 -6.44
CA VAL A 103 -7.89 9.74 -6.03
C VAL A 103 -8.78 9.19 -7.15
N PHE A 104 -9.95 8.71 -6.76
CA PHE A 104 -10.97 8.21 -7.70
C PHE A 104 -11.94 9.32 -8.11
N LYS A 105 -11.94 9.70 -9.39
CA LYS A 105 -12.90 10.61 -10.01
C LYS A 105 -13.72 9.84 -11.07
N LEU A 106 -14.71 9.08 -10.61
CA LEU A 106 -15.56 8.23 -11.48
C LEU A 106 -16.26 8.99 -12.62
N GLN A 107 -16.46 10.31 -12.48
CA GLN A 107 -17.03 11.14 -13.53
C GLN A 107 -16.16 11.18 -14.81
N GLU A 108 -14.84 10.98 -14.70
CA GLU A 108 -13.95 10.97 -15.87
C GLU A 108 -14.22 9.79 -16.80
N MET A 109 -14.76 8.68 -16.29
CA MET A 109 -15.18 7.55 -17.12
C MET A 109 -16.28 7.93 -18.11
N LEU A 110 -17.15 8.88 -17.76
CA LEU A 110 -18.20 9.37 -18.66
C LEU A 110 -17.62 10.13 -19.87
N ARG A 111 -16.39 10.62 -19.74
CA ARG A 111 -15.64 11.30 -20.81
C ARG A 111 -14.66 10.37 -21.52
N GLY A 112 -14.60 9.09 -21.14
CA GLY A 112 -13.64 8.11 -21.65
C GLY A 112 -12.23 8.23 -21.05
N GLY A 113 -12.07 8.97 -19.95
CA GLY A 113 -10.81 9.08 -19.21
C GLY A 113 -10.66 8.02 -18.12
N SER A 114 -9.46 7.92 -17.55
CA SER A 114 -9.18 7.07 -16.38
C SER A 114 -9.94 7.59 -15.15
N PRO A 115 -10.60 6.71 -14.36
CA PRO A 115 -11.18 7.10 -13.07
C PRO A 115 -10.12 7.40 -12.01
N VAL A 116 -8.86 7.00 -12.21
CA VAL A 116 -7.76 7.23 -11.27
C VAL A 116 -7.02 8.49 -11.71
N VAL A 117 -7.06 9.52 -10.87
CA VAL A 117 -6.57 10.86 -11.21
C VAL A 117 -5.66 11.37 -10.11
N LEU A 118 -4.57 12.03 -10.49
CA LEU A 118 -3.73 12.79 -9.57
C LEU A 118 -4.34 14.17 -9.29
N ASP A 119 -4.75 14.38 -8.06
CA ASP A 119 -5.25 15.65 -7.58
C ASP A 119 -4.10 16.52 -7.03
N LYS A 120 -3.60 17.42 -7.88
CA LYS A 120 -2.48 18.31 -7.54
C LYS A 120 -2.83 19.33 -6.45
N GLU A 121 -4.12 19.59 -6.21
CA GLU A 121 -4.56 20.52 -5.16
C GLU A 121 -4.65 19.83 -3.79
N LYS A 122 -4.76 18.50 -3.76
CA LYS A 122 -4.77 17.74 -2.51
C LYS A 122 -3.37 17.75 -1.90
N THR A 123 -3.29 18.00 -0.60
CA THR A 123 -2.04 17.82 0.17
C THR A 123 -1.95 16.37 0.63
N SER A 124 -0.85 15.70 0.32
CA SER A 124 -0.55 14.38 0.87
C SER A 124 -0.31 14.47 2.38
N ARG A 125 -0.82 13.50 3.11
CA ARG A 125 -0.69 13.40 4.57
C ARG A 125 -0.70 11.95 5.02
N PHE A 126 -0.24 11.71 6.24
CA PHE A 126 -0.33 10.42 6.89
C PHE A 126 -1.18 10.53 8.15
N GLY A 127 -2.12 9.62 8.31
CA GLY A 127 -2.91 9.45 9.52
C GLY A 127 -2.26 8.43 10.43
N VAL A 128 -2.02 8.79 11.69
CA VAL A 128 -1.54 7.87 12.74
C VAL A 128 -2.71 7.58 13.67
N LEU A 129 -3.13 6.32 13.72
CA LEU A 129 -4.28 5.84 14.50
C LEU A 129 -3.83 4.74 15.48
N PRO A 130 -4.22 4.77 16.76
CA PRO A 130 -4.00 3.63 17.65
C PRO A 130 -4.65 2.35 17.09
N LYS A 131 -3.95 1.22 17.12
CA LYS A 131 -4.49 -0.08 16.63
C LYS A 131 -5.78 -0.48 17.33
N CYS A 132 -5.92 -0.12 18.60
CA CYS A 132 -7.08 -0.43 19.44
C CYS A 132 -8.09 0.73 19.52
N ALA A 133 -8.00 1.73 18.62
CA ALA A 133 -8.91 2.87 18.62
C ALA A 133 -10.37 2.42 18.48
N ALA A 134 -11.27 3.08 19.20
CA ALA A 134 -12.71 2.80 19.11
C ALA A 134 -13.34 3.51 17.91
N ASP A 135 -12.81 4.68 17.55
CA ASP A 135 -13.28 5.50 16.45
C ASP A 135 -12.14 6.38 15.89
N ALA A 136 -12.40 7.10 14.79
CA ALA A 136 -11.39 7.93 14.13
C ALA A 136 -11.07 9.25 14.84
N SER A 137 -11.67 9.57 15.99
CA SER A 137 -11.33 10.80 16.74
C SER A 137 -9.91 10.76 17.33
N GLU A 138 -9.35 9.57 17.50
CA GLU A 138 -7.98 9.34 17.94
C GLU A 138 -6.94 9.44 16.81
N MET A 139 -7.40 9.64 15.56
CA MET A 139 -6.53 9.80 14.40
C MET A 139 -5.80 11.15 14.44
N VAL A 140 -4.48 11.11 14.33
CA VAL A 140 -3.64 12.30 14.16
C VAL A 140 -3.18 12.39 12.70
N TRP A 141 -3.54 13.47 12.02
CA TRP A 141 -3.09 13.74 10.65
C TRP A 141 -1.83 14.59 10.65
N VAL A 142 -0.83 14.16 9.89
CA VAL A 142 0.45 14.86 9.69
C VAL A 142 0.65 15.11 8.20
N ASP A 143 0.74 16.38 7.81
CA ASP A 143 0.90 16.76 6.40
C ASP A 143 2.32 16.48 5.91
N VAL A 144 2.43 15.87 4.72
CA VAL A 144 3.69 15.54 4.04
C VAL A 144 3.53 15.92 2.56
N PRO A 145 3.75 17.20 2.21
CA PRO A 145 3.49 17.69 0.86
C PRO A 145 4.34 16.98 -0.20
N ASP A 146 3.82 16.90 -1.42
CA ASP A 146 4.46 16.31 -2.59
C ASP A 146 4.99 14.89 -2.38
N CYS A 147 4.27 14.09 -1.58
CA CYS A 147 4.64 12.73 -1.23
C CYS A 147 3.60 11.72 -1.71
N PHE A 148 4.03 10.74 -2.50
CA PHE A 148 3.21 9.60 -2.85
C PHE A 148 4.05 8.34 -2.73
N CYS A 149 3.68 7.43 -1.84
CA CYS A 149 4.28 6.12 -1.72
C CYS A 149 3.28 5.08 -2.22
N PHE A 150 3.70 4.23 -3.17
CA PHE A 150 2.88 3.10 -3.57
C PHE A 150 2.96 1.96 -2.55
N HIS A 151 4.19 1.67 -2.06
CA HIS A 151 4.44 0.70 -0.99
C HIS A 151 5.10 1.35 0.23
N LEU A 152 4.70 0.88 1.40
CA LEU A 152 5.31 1.21 2.69
C LEU A 152 5.96 -0.05 3.27
N TRP A 153 7.29 -0.03 3.36
CA TRP A 153 8.11 -1.19 3.70
C TRP A 153 8.04 -1.53 5.18
N ASN A 154 8.17 -0.52 6.04
CA ASN A 154 8.05 -0.67 7.48
C ASN A 154 7.78 0.67 8.14
N ALA A 155 7.25 0.65 9.36
CA ALA A 155 7.20 1.82 10.22
C ALA A 155 7.51 1.42 11.67
N TRP A 156 7.97 2.37 12.48
CA TRP A 156 8.18 2.17 13.92
C TRP A 156 8.08 3.48 14.68
N GLU A 157 7.90 3.37 15.99
CA GLU A 157 7.85 4.50 16.91
C GLU A 157 9.26 4.81 17.44
N GLU A 158 9.61 6.10 17.54
CA GLU A 158 10.78 6.60 18.27
C GLU A 158 10.29 7.45 19.44
N GLU A 159 10.21 6.82 20.63
CA GLU A 159 9.70 7.45 21.86
C GLU A 159 10.52 8.66 22.28
N GLU A 160 11.83 8.70 21.97
CA GLU A 160 12.68 9.83 22.35
C GLU A 160 12.34 11.14 21.63
N THR A 161 11.70 11.06 20.46
CA THR A 161 11.36 12.21 19.62
C THR A 161 9.86 12.44 19.45
N ASP A 162 9.00 11.59 20.03
CA ASP A 162 7.55 11.55 19.77
C ASP A 162 7.23 11.36 18.27
N GLU A 163 8.11 10.68 17.52
CA GLU A 163 7.99 10.51 16.07
C GLU A 163 7.62 9.08 15.68
N VAL A 164 6.82 8.97 14.61
CA VAL A 164 6.65 7.73 13.87
C VAL A 164 7.52 7.80 12.63
N VAL A 165 8.45 6.86 12.48
CA VAL A 165 9.32 6.73 11.31
C VAL A 165 8.66 5.76 10.34
N VAL A 166 8.49 6.17 9.09
CA VAL A 166 7.93 5.37 8.00
C VAL A 166 8.98 5.25 6.90
N ILE A 167 9.25 4.02 6.47
CA ILE A 167 10.13 3.71 5.36
C ILE A 167 9.27 3.27 4.20
N GLY A 168 9.31 4.02 3.11
CA GLY A 168 8.54 3.74 1.90
C GLY A 168 9.30 4.15 0.66
N SER A 169 8.78 3.76 -0.50
CA SER A 169 9.33 4.21 -1.77
C SER A 169 8.45 5.32 -2.33
N CYS A 170 8.98 6.55 -2.28
CA CYS A 170 8.29 7.74 -2.80
C CYS A 170 8.46 7.81 -4.31
N MET A 171 7.36 7.91 -5.03
CA MET A 171 7.33 7.97 -6.48
C MET A 171 7.06 9.37 -6.99
N THR A 172 7.83 9.78 -8.00
CA THR A 172 7.65 11.05 -8.72
C THR A 172 7.84 10.82 -10.22
N PRO A 173 6.88 11.23 -11.08
CA PRO A 173 5.52 11.69 -10.78
C PRO A 173 4.65 10.61 -10.13
N ALA A 174 3.71 11.02 -9.27
CA ALA A 174 2.82 10.10 -8.56
C ALA A 174 1.82 9.35 -9.46
N ASP A 175 1.52 9.88 -10.65
CA ASP A 175 0.57 9.30 -11.60
C ASP A 175 1.20 8.41 -12.67
N SER A 176 2.53 8.35 -12.76
CA SER A 176 3.23 7.58 -13.80
C SER A 176 2.99 6.06 -13.73
N ILE A 177 2.45 5.53 -12.63
CA ILE A 177 2.00 4.13 -12.56
C ILE A 177 0.71 3.91 -13.37
N PHE A 178 -0.19 4.92 -13.36
CA PHE A 178 -1.54 4.79 -13.89
C PHE A 178 -1.71 5.45 -15.26
N ASN A 179 -0.84 6.41 -15.59
CA ASN A 179 -0.85 7.14 -16.84
C ASN A 179 0.49 6.96 -17.56
N GLU A 180 0.45 6.77 -18.87
CA GLU A 180 1.66 6.84 -19.69
C GLU A 180 2.21 8.28 -19.65
N SER A 181 3.32 8.48 -18.94
CA SER A 181 4.07 9.73 -18.94
C SER A 181 5.35 9.58 -19.75
N ASP A 182 5.70 10.61 -20.52
CA ASP A 182 7.02 10.72 -21.16
C ASP A 182 8.16 10.96 -20.14
N GLU A 183 7.80 11.32 -18.90
CA GLU A 183 8.73 11.53 -17.79
C GLU A 183 9.21 10.19 -17.20
N CYS A 184 10.49 10.16 -16.82
CA CYS A 184 11.10 8.99 -16.20
C CYS A 184 10.59 8.88 -14.75
N LEU A 185 9.81 7.84 -14.45
CA LEU A 185 9.37 7.53 -13.10
C LEU A 185 10.60 7.28 -12.21
N GLU A 186 10.72 8.08 -11.15
CA GLU A 186 11.67 7.86 -10.07
C GLU A 186 10.93 7.25 -8.88
N SER A 187 11.40 6.10 -8.39
CA SER A 187 11.00 5.54 -7.10
C SER A 187 12.16 5.58 -6.12
N VAL A 188 12.07 6.49 -5.16
CA VAL A 188 13.12 6.82 -4.21
C VAL A 188 12.81 6.22 -2.85
N LEU A 189 13.67 5.32 -2.37
CA LEU A 189 13.60 4.83 -1.00
C LEU A 189 13.79 5.99 -0.02
N THR A 190 12.76 6.24 0.78
CA THR A 190 12.60 7.46 1.56
C THR A 190 12.26 7.13 3.01
N GLU A 191 12.92 7.86 3.92
CA GLU A 191 12.55 7.93 5.33
C GLU A 191 11.65 9.15 5.54
N ILE A 192 10.45 8.90 6.06
CA ILE A 192 9.47 9.92 6.43
C ILE A 192 9.33 9.88 7.95
N ARG A 193 9.49 11.00 8.62
CA ARG A 193 9.28 11.12 10.07
C ARG A 193 8.05 11.97 10.30
N LEU A 194 7.15 11.46 11.12
CA LEU A 194 5.87 12.08 11.44
C LEU A 194 5.86 12.41 12.93
N ASN A 195 5.90 13.69 13.28
CA ASN A 195 5.75 14.10 14.67
C ASN A 195 4.27 14.24 15.02
N THR A 196 3.76 13.29 15.80
CA THR A 196 2.32 13.23 16.13
C THR A 196 1.90 14.34 17.11
N ARG A 197 2.86 14.99 17.79
CA ARG A 197 2.59 16.04 18.77
C ARG A 197 2.58 17.43 18.17
N THR A 198 3.50 17.71 17.25
CA THR A 198 3.62 19.01 16.58
C THR A 198 2.86 19.07 15.26
N GLY A 199 2.57 17.92 14.64
CA GLY A 199 2.01 17.84 13.29
C GLY A 199 3.03 18.15 12.19
N GLU A 200 4.32 18.28 12.54
CA GLU A 200 5.39 18.49 11.56
C GLU A 200 5.87 17.15 10.99
N SER A 201 6.31 17.17 9.73
CA SER A 201 6.94 16.04 9.09
C SER A 201 8.30 16.39 8.52
N THR A 202 9.15 15.38 8.41
CA THR A 202 10.37 15.48 7.62
C THR A 202 10.45 14.30 6.65
N ARG A 203 11.11 14.52 5.52
CA ARG A 203 11.27 13.54 4.48
C ARG A 203 12.69 13.60 3.94
N ARG A 204 13.37 12.46 3.84
CA ARG A 204 14.71 12.39 3.25
C ARG A 204 14.92 11.08 2.47
N PRO A 205 15.62 11.13 1.33
CA PRO A 205 16.12 9.92 0.68
C PRO A 205 17.08 9.16 1.61
N ILE A 206 17.03 7.82 1.58
CA ILE A 206 17.94 6.97 2.35
C ILE A 206 19.29 6.83 1.64
N LEU A 207 19.28 6.70 0.31
CA LEU A 207 20.48 6.63 -0.50
C LEU A 207 21.00 8.04 -0.81
N ALA A 208 22.32 8.14 -0.99
CA ALA A 208 22.92 9.36 -1.51
C ALA A 208 22.53 9.54 -2.98
N LEU A 209 22.39 10.79 -3.45
CA LEU A 209 22.00 11.10 -4.83
C LEU A 209 22.94 10.46 -5.89
N SER A 210 24.22 10.27 -5.55
CA SER A 210 25.21 9.63 -6.43
C SER A 210 25.04 8.11 -6.56
N GLU A 211 24.34 7.49 -5.62
CA GLU A 211 24.10 6.04 -5.53
C GLU A 211 22.61 5.72 -5.71
N GLN A 212 21.82 6.73 -6.11
CA GLN A 212 20.38 6.61 -6.26
C GLN A 212 20.07 5.60 -7.36
N VAL A 213 19.24 4.62 -7.01
CA VAL A 213 18.66 3.64 -7.91
C VAL A 213 17.18 3.51 -7.62
N ASN A 214 16.39 3.14 -8.62
CA ASN A 214 14.97 2.87 -8.43
C ASN A 214 14.77 1.61 -7.57
N LEU A 215 14.15 1.77 -6.40
CA LEU A 215 13.91 0.68 -5.44
C LEU A 215 12.43 0.48 -5.19
N GLU A 216 11.94 -0.68 -5.59
CA GLU A 216 10.55 -1.09 -5.42
C GLU A 216 10.43 -2.56 -5.05
N VAL A 217 9.20 -3.00 -4.78
CA VAL A 217 8.82 -4.40 -4.54
C VAL A 217 9.83 -5.14 -3.68
N GLY A 218 9.73 -4.96 -2.37
CA GLY A 218 10.65 -5.56 -1.43
C GLY A 218 10.02 -6.00 -0.13
N MET A 219 10.89 -6.36 0.81
CA MET A 219 10.50 -6.96 2.07
C MET A 219 11.46 -6.55 3.18
N VAL A 220 10.93 -6.41 4.38
CA VAL A 220 11.70 -6.31 5.63
C VAL A 220 11.57 -7.62 6.41
N ASN A 221 12.40 -7.81 7.43
CA ASN A 221 12.26 -8.97 8.31
C ASN A 221 10.86 -8.98 8.94
N SER A 222 10.05 -10.00 8.62
CA SER A 222 8.65 -10.11 9.07
C SER A 222 8.52 -10.16 10.59
N ASN A 223 9.51 -10.69 11.31
CA ASN A 223 9.53 -10.72 12.78
C ASN A 223 9.74 -9.33 13.41
N LEU A 224 10.15 -8.34 12.61
CA LEU A 224 10.37 -6.95 13.03
C LEU A 224 9.38 -5.99 12.36
N LEU A 225 8.29 -6.50 11.76
CA LEU A 225 7.26 -5.64 11.21
C LEU A 225 6.65 -4.77 12.32
N GLY A 226 6.55 -3.48 12.06
CA GLY A 226 6.11 -2.47 13.04
C GLY A 226 7.17 -2.05 14.05
N ARG A 227 8.40 -2.58 13.94
CA ARG A 227 9.51 -2.33 14.86
C ARG A 227 10.74 -1.86 14.10
N LYS A 228 11.66 -1.24 14.82
CA LYS A 228 12.86 -0.64 14.23
C LYS A 228 13.69 -1.70 13.49
N THR A 229 13.83 -1.50 12.18
CA THR A 229 14.62 -2.37 11.30
C THR A 229 15.82 -1.65 10.73
N ARG A 230 16.95 -2.35 10.62
CA ARG A 230 18.17 -1.85 9.97
C ARG A 230 18.27 -2.25 8.49
N TYR A 231 17.59 -3.32 8.09
CA TYR A 231 17.74 -3.93 6.77
C TYR A 231 16.39 -4.00 6.05
N ALA A 232 16.40 -3.65 4.78
CA ALA A 232 15.32 -3.88 3.82
C ALA A 232 15.94 -4.55 2.57
N TYR A 233 15.19 -5.46 1.96
CA TYR A 233 15.57 -6.16 0.74
C TYR A 233 14.62 -5.69 -0.36
N LEU A 234 15.14 -4.93 -1.33
CA LEU A 234 14.32 -4.26 -2.34
C LEU A 234 14.82 -4.65 -3.74
N ALA A 235 13.92 -4.73 -4.71
CA ALA A 235 14.29 -4.93 -6.10
C ALA A 235 14.86 -3.65 -6.69
N VAL A 236 15.98 -3.77 -7.41
CA VAL A 236 16.51 -2.68 -8.23
C VAL A 236 15.74 -2.68 -9.55
N ALA A 237 14.86 -1.70 -9.72
CA ALA A 237 13.92 -1.60 -10.84
C ALA A 237 14.56 -0.88 -12.05
N GLU A 238 15.80 -1.20 -12.40
CA GLU A 238 16.54 -0.55 -13.48
C GLU A 238 17.01 -1.53 -14.58
N PRO A 239 16.66 -1.28 -15.86
CA PRO A 239 15.63 -0.33 -16.31
C PRO A 239 14.24 -0.77 -15.84
N TRP A 240 13.32 0.18 -15.67
CA TRP A 240 11.92 -0.13 -15.35
C TRP A 240 11.39 -1.18 -16.34
N PRO A 241 10.90 -2.34 -15.87
CA PRO A 241 10.44 -3.39 -16.77
C PRO A 241 9.19 -2.91 -17.53
N LYS A 242 9.34 -2.64 -18.83
CA LYS A 242 8.23 -2.40 -19.75
C LYS A 242 7.79 -3.75 -20.32
N ALA A 243 6.73 -4.33 -19.77
CA ALA A 243 6.09 -5.52 -20.32
C ALA A 243 4.81 -5.13 -21.07
N THR A 244 4.76 -5.34 -22.38
CA THR A 244 3.53 -5.25 -23.16
C THR A 244 3.09 -6.68 -23.50
N THR A 245 1.93 -7.10 -22.99
CA THR A 245 1.33 -8.40 -23.33
C THR A 245 0.03 -8.20 -24.09
N GLN A 246 -0.18 -8.94 -25.19
CA GLN A 246 -1.50 -9.03 -25.80
C GLN A 246 -2.37 -9.94 -24.91
N LEU A 247 -3.33 -9.33 -24.21
CA LEU A 247 -4.29 -10.09 -23.42
C LEU A 247 -5.14 -10.97 -24.36
N PRO A 248 -5.24 -12.30 -24.15
CA PRO A 248 -6.32 -13.07 -24.76
C PRO A 248 -7.66 -12.58 -24.19
N SER A 249 -8.73 -12.74 -24.97
CA SER A 249 -10.09 -12.21 -24.73
C SER A 249 -10.81 -12.71 -23.45
N ARG A 250 -10.12 -13.42 -22.57
CA ARG A 250 -10.49 -13.72 -21.19
C ARG A 250 -9.22 -13.84 -20.34
N VAL A 251 -9.11 -13.00 -19.32
CA VAL A 251 -8.05 -13.04 -18.32
C VAL A 251 -8.60 -13.72 -17.05
N PRO A 252 -8.02 -14.83 -16.57
CA PRO A 252 -8.14 -15.23 -15.17
C PRO A 252 -7.25 -14.30 -14.33
N TYR A 253 -7.81 -13.71 -13.27
CA TYR A 253 -7.12 -12.79 -12.37
C TYR A 253 -5.95 -13.51 -11.65
N GLY A 254 -4.78 -12.86 -11.58
CA GLY A 254 -3.60 -13.34 -10.84
C GLY A 254 -2.46 -13.85 -11.72
N PHE A 255 -1.82 -12.96 -12.50
CA PHE A 255 -0.55 -13.27 -13.15
C PHE A 255 0.63 -12.78 -12.28
N HIS A 256 1.42 -13.72 -11.77
CA HIS A 256 2.81 -13.46 -11.38
C HIS A 256 3.66 -13.85 -12.61
N GLY A 257 4.08 -12.87 -13.39
CA GLY A 257 4.81 -13.10 -14.65
C GLY A 257 6.32 -13.23 -14.44
N THR A 258 6.95 -14.11 -15.21
CA THR A 258 8.40 -14.13 -15.40
C THR A 258 8.78 -12.98 -16.33
N PHE A 259 9.66 -12.09 -15.86
CA PHE A 259 10.05 -10.88 -16.60
C PHE A 259 11.10 -11.22 -17.66
N VAL A 260 10.83 -10.84 -18.91
CA VAL A 260 11.82 -10.84 -20.00
C VAL A 260 12.07 -9.40 -20.44
N THR A 261 13.33 -9.10 -20.73
CA THR A 261 13.76 -7.80 -21.23
C THR A 261 13.35 -7.62 -22.70
N GLY A 262 13.21 -6.36 -23.15
CA GLY A 262 12.93 -6.07 -24.57
C GLY A 262 13.96 -6.67 -25.54
N LYS A 263 15.21 -6.85 -25.08
CA LYS A 263 16.30 -7.46 -25.84
C LYS A 263 16.15 -8.98 -26.00
N GLU A 264 15.58 -9.65 -25.00
CA GLU A 264 15.27 -11.09 -25.06
C GLU A 264 14.08 -11.36 -25.98
N LEU A 265 13.12 -10.44 -26.05
CA LEU A 265 12.01 -10.45 -26.99
C LEU A 265 12.48 -10.38 -28.46
N GLU A 266 13.45 -9.52 -28.76
CA GLU A 266 14.04 -9.41 -30.11
C GLU A 266 14.77 -10.68 -30.56
N SER A 267 15.29 -11.48 -29.62
CA SER A 267 16.00 -12.72 -29.92
C SER A 267 15.09 -13.93 -30.20
N GLN A 268 13.77 -13.78 -30.00
CA GLN A 268 12.78 -14.83 -30.20
C GLN A 268 12.02 -14.71 -31.54
N ALA A 269 12.37 -13.72 -32.37
CA ALA A 269 11.80 -13.50 -33.70
C ALA A 269 12.60 -14.20 -34.82
#